data_AF-A0A1I3QCX5-F1
#
_entry.id   AF-A0A1I3QCX5-F1
#
_cell.length_a   1.000
_cell.length_b   1.000
_cell.length_c   1.000
_cell.angle_alpha   90.00
_cell.angle_beta   90.00
_cell.angle_gamma   90.00
#
_symmetry.space_group_name_H-M   'P 1'
#
loop_
_entity.id
_entity.type
_entity.pdbx_description
1 polymer ?
#
loop_
_entity_poly.entity_id
_entity_poly.type
_entity_poly.pdbx_seq_one_letter_code
_entity_poly.pdbx_strand_id
1 'polypeptide(L)'
;METNLIIESVEDAGNLFNKKYNAFITEQPRTVTIEDDTFTLYSFEKMIALTNIDGLEVSEARALKGYVKTLKTILGPTVYDQKEKKWSMLMLSSSITIGNNASGDLLFIDRHDGKTLYIFRHDDGSLFKTKWTLSKLIKAYSE
;
A
#
# COMPACT_ATOMS: atom_id res chain seq x y z
N MET A 1 -8.37 -17.59 10.02
CA MET A 1 -7.57 -17.80 8.80
C MET A 1 -7.43 -16.46 8.11
N GLU A 2 -6.20 -15.99 7.89
CA GLU A 2 -5.94 -14.85 7.00
C GLU A 2 -6.12 -15.33 5.56
N THR A 3 -7.35 -15.31 5.09
CA THR A 3 -7.65 -15.55 3.67
C THR A 3 -7.34 -14.26 2.91
N ASN A 4 -6.74 -14.36 1.72
CA ASN A 4 -6.32 -13.23 0.86
C ASN A 4 -4.92 -12.64 1.17
N LEU A 5 -3.90 -13.50 1.31
CA LEU A 5 -2.49 -13.10 1.34
C LEU A 5 -1.89 -12.98 -0.07
N ILE A 6 -2.35 -13.84 -0.98
CA ILE A 6 -1.87 -13.93 -2.36
C ILE A 6 -2.95 -13.41 -3.32
N ILE A 7 -2.51 -12.72 -4.37
CA ILE A 7 -3.30 -12.33 -5.53
C ILE A 7 -2.82 -13.20 -6.68
N GLU A 8 -3.72 -13.99 -7.27
CA GLU A 8 -3.35 -15.08 -8.17
C GLU A 8 -3.20 -14.63 -9.63
N SER A 9 -3.80 -13.50 -10.01
CA SER A 9 -3.82 -13.02 -11.38
C SER A 9 -3.82 -11.50 -11.52
N VAL A 10 -3.41 -11.02 -12.69
CA VAL A 10 -3.52 -9.60 -13.08
C VAL A 10 -4.98 -9.13 -13.05
N GLU A 11 -5.93 -10.00 -13.39
CA GLU A 11 -7.37 -9.70 -13.32
C GLU A 11 -7.80 -9.44 -11.87
N ASP A 12 -7.40 -10.30 -10.93
CA ASP A 12 -7.67 -10.12 -9.50
C ASP A 12 -7.04 -8.84 -8.95
N ALA A 13 -5.82 -8.52 -9.38
CA ALA A 13 -5.16 -7.26 -9.04
C ALA A 13 -5.95 -6.05 -9.58
N GLY A 14 -6.44 -6.14 -10.81
CA GLY A 14 -7.29 -5.12 -11.44
C GLY A 14 -8.60 -4.88 -10.69
N ASN A 15 -9.18 -5.93 -10.07
CA ASN A 15 -10.40 -5.83 -9.28
C ASN A 15 -10.23 -5.08 -7.95
N LEU A 16 -8.99 -4.81 -7.53
CA LEU A 16 -8.71 -4.04 -6.31
C LEU A 16 -8.93 -2.53 -6.47
N PHE A 17 -8.96 -2.04 -7.71
CA PHE A 17 -9.02 -0.61 -7.98
C PHE A 17 -10.11 -0.24 -8.98
N ASN A 18 -10.38 1.06 -9.08
CA ASN A 18 -11.29 1.58 -10.09
C ASN A 18 -10.61 1.64 -11.46
N LYS A 19 -11.42 1.72 -12.52
CA LYS A 19 -10.96 1.76 -13.92
C LYS A 19 -9.96 2.87 -14.22
N LYS A 20 -10.05 4.03 -13.54
CA LYS A 20 -9.13 5.16 -13.76
C LYS A 20 -7.73 4.84 -13.25
N TYR A 21 -7.63 4.23 -12.07
CA TYR A 21 -6.34 3.83 -11.55
C TYR A 21 -5.73 2.68 -12.36
N ASN A 22 -6.55 1.69 -12.78
CA ASN A 22 -6.08 0.61 -13.63
C ASN A 22 -5.47 1.13 -14.94
N ALA A 23 -6.15 2.05 -15.63
CA ALA A 23 -5.61 2.68 -16.83
C ALA A 23 -4.29 3.41 -16.52
N PHE A 24 -4.27 4.21 -15.45
CA PHE A 24 -3.11 5.02 -15.05
C PHE A 24 -1.81 4.20 -14.85
N ILE A 25 -1.89 3.01 -14.24
CA ILE A 25 -0.72 2.15 -14.00
C ILE A 25 -0.38 1.22 -15.17
N THR A 26 -1.27 1.07 -16.15
CA THR A 26 -1.05 0.23 -17.34
C THR A 26 -0.29 0.95 -18.44
N GLU A 27 -0.41 2.29 -18.51
CA GLU A 27 0.21 3.09 -19.57
C GLU A 27 1.75 2.98 -19.60
N GLN A 28 2.40 3.07 -18.43
CA GLN A 28 3.85 2.93 -18.28
C GLN A 28 4.22 2.79 -16.80
N PRO A 29 5.40 2.22 -16.47
CA PRO A 29 5.94 2.31 -15.11
C PRO A 29 5.97 3.76 -14.63
N ARG A 30 5.40 4.01 -13.44
CA ARG A 30 5.28 5.36 -12.88
C ARG A 30 6.20 5.52 -11.68
N THR A 31 7.03 6.56 -11.71
CA THR A 31 7.72 7.08 -10.53
C THR A 31 7.03 8.37 -10.11
N VAL A 32 6.69 8.48 -8.83
CA VAL A 32 5.92 9.61 -8.29
C VAL A 32 6.59 10.15 -7.02
N THR A 33 6.59 11.46 -6.86
CA THR A 33 7.06 12.13 -5.64
C THR A 33 5.88 12.49 -4.75
N ILE A 34 5.94 12.03 -3.49
CA ILE A 34 4.90 12.16 -2.46
C ILE A 34 5.56 12.67 -1.18
N GLU A 35 5.22 13.89 -0.75
CA GLU A 35 5.77 14.51 0.48
C GLU A 35 7.32 14.43 0.51
N ASP A 36 7.94 14.79 -0.62
CA ASP A 36 9.40 14.81 -0.87
C ASP A 36 10.07 13.43 -1.02
N ASP A 37 9.34 12.33 -0.88
CA ASP A 37 9.83 10.97 -1.14
C ASP A 37 9.44 10.48 -2.53
N THR A 38 10.37 9.80 -3.21
CA THR A 38 10.14 9.22 -4.55
C THR A 38 9.77 7.75 -4.45
N PHE A 39 8.60 7.39 -4.97
CA PHE A 39 8.05 6.04 -4.99
C PHE A 39 7.93 5.52 -6.41
N THR A 40 8.22 4.23 -6.59
CA THR A 40 7.89 3.50 -7.82
C THR A 40 6.55 2.81 -7.61
N LEU A 41 5.56 3.12 -8.45
CA LEU A 41 4.27 2.45 -8.42
C LEU A 41 4.38 1.05 -9.03
N TYR A 42 3.62 0.12 -8.46
CA TYR A 42 3.56 -1.25 -8.92
C TYR A 42 2.79 -1.35 -10.23
N SER A 43 3.37 -2.07 -11.20
CA SER A 43 2.59 -2.67 -12.29
C SER A 43 1.73 -3.80 -11.73
N PHE A 44 0.77 -4.31 -12.52
CA PHE A 44 -0.03 -5.47 -12.07
C PHE A 44 0.83 -6.71 -11.81
N GLU A 45 1.85 -6.95 -12.63
CA GLU A 45 2.81 -8.04 -12.45
C GLU A 45 3.56 -7.89 -11.12
N LYS A 46 3.98 -6.65 -10.80
CA LYS A 46 4.61 -6.38 -9.51
C LYS A 46 3.63 -6.55 -8.36
N MET A 47 2.37 -6.13 -8.49
CA MET A 47 1.35 -6.28 -7.44
C MET A 47 1.10 -7.72 -7.04
N ILE A 48 1.10 -8.65 -8.01
CA ILE A 48 0.87 -10.07 -7.77
C ILE A 48 2.13 -10.82 -7.33
N ALA A 49 3.31 -10.29 -7.66
CA ALA A 49 4.58 -10.90 -7.27
C ALA A 49 4.63 -11.15 -5.76
N LEU A 50 5.28 -12.26 -5.39
CA LEU A 50 5.39 -12.68 -4.00
C LEU A 50 6.56 -11.99 -3.33
N THR A 51 6.37 -11.64 -2.06
CA THR A 51 7.39 -11.16 -1.15
C THR A 51 7.24 -11.88 0.19
N ASN A 52 8.35 -12.02 0.91
CA ASN A 52 8.35 -12.63 2.23
C ASN A 52 8.61 -11.53 3.27
N ILE A 53 7.65 -11.34 4.18
CA ILE A 53 7.75 -10.37 5.27
C ILE A 53 7.59 -11.16 6.57
N ASP A 54 8.65 -11.22 7.37
CA ASP A 54 8.70 -11.92 8.65
C ASP A 54 8.20 -13.37 8.58
N GLY A 55 8.61 -14.09 7.52
CA GLY A 55 8.24 -15.49 7.30
C GLY A 55 6.82 -15.69 6.79
N LEU A 56 6.10 -14.61 6.45
CA LEU A 56 4.80 -14.67 5.78
C LEU A 56 4.97 -14.32 4.30
N GLU A 57 4.66 -15.27 3.43
CA GLU A 57 4.60 -15.05 1.99
C GLU A 57 3.29 -14.34 1.62
N VAL A 58 3.40 -13.19 0.97
CA VAL A 58 2.28 -12.34 0.57
C VAL A 58 2.54 -11.77 -0.82
N SER A 59 1.49 -11.42 -1.56
CA SER A 59 1.68 -10.58 -2.75
C SER A 59 2.12 -9.17 -2.34
N GLU A 60 2.89 -8.50 -3.19
CA GLU A 60 3.40 -7.14 -2.94
C GLU A 60 2.30 -6.13 -2.62
N ALA A 61 1.15 -6.18 -3.32
CA ALA A 61 0.01 -5.31 -3.01
C ALA A 61 -0.63 -5.60 -1.63
N ARG A 62 -0.27 -6.73 -1.02
CA ARG A 62 -0.66 -7.20 0.33
C ARG A 62 0.47 -7.10 1.35
N ALA A 63 1.60 -6.44 1.05
CA ALA A 63 2.75 -6.33 1.94
C ALA A 63 2.40 -5.91 3.37
N LEU A 64 1.48 -4.95 3.54
CA LEU A 64 0.99 -4.52 4.86
C LEU A 64 0.41 -5.66 5.72
N LYS A 65 -0.14 -6.73 5.14
CA LYS A 65 -0.60 -7.90 5.90
C LYS A 65 0.57 -8.59 6.60
N GLY A 66 1.72 -8.70 5.92
CA GLY A 66 2.96 -9.22 6.49
C GLY A 66 3.40 -8.41 7.69
N TYR A 67 3.58 -7.10 7.52
CA TYR A 67 4.00 -6.20 8.60
C TYR A 67 3.02 -6.17 9.77
N VAL A 68 1.71 -6.16 9.51
CA VAL A 68 0.68 -6.12 10.56
C VAL A 68 0.76 -7.33 11.50
N LYS A 69 1.11 -8.51 10.99
CA LYS A 69 1.26 -9.70 11.83
C LYS A 69 2.31 -9.46 12.93
N THR A 70 3.45 -8.88 12.56
CA THR A 70 4.53 -8.55 13.49
C THR A 70 4.15 -7.38 14.39
N LEU A 71 3.65 -6.28 13.82
CA LEU A 71 3.25 -5.09 14.59
C LEU A 71 2.17 -5.41 15.61
N LYS A 72 1.20 -6.27 15.28
CA LYS A 72 0.13 -6.67 16.21
C LYS A 72 0.67 -7.39 17.43
N THR A 73 1.77 -8.13 17.28
CA THR A 73 2.43 -8.85 18.37
C THR A 73 3.14 -7.88 19.32
N ILE A 74 3.72 -6.80 18.79
CA ILE A 74 4.55 -5.85 19.54
C ILE A 74 3.70 -4.71 20.14
N LEU A 75 2.85 -4.09 19.32
CA LEU A 75 2.11 -2.85 19.63
C LEU A 75 0.64 -3.12 20.00
N GLY A 76 0.17 -4.36 19.82
CA GLY A 76 -1.21 -4.74 20.07
C GLY A 76 -2.15 -4.43 18.90
N PRO A 77 -3.47 -4.37 19.12
CA PRO A 77 -4.47 -4.36 18.04
C PRO A 77 -4.60 -3.02 17.32
N THR A 78 -3.84 -2.00 17.72
CA THR A 78 -4.03 -0.62 17.28
C THR A 78 -2.70 0.13 17.22
N VAL A 79 -2.53 0.97 16.20
CA VAL A 79 -1.45 1.96 16.08
C VAL A 79 -2.03 3.35 15.83
N TYR A 80 -1.18 4.37 15.85
CA TYR A 80 -1.56 5.75 15.58
C TYR A 80 -0.70 6.29 14.45
N ASP A 81 -1.29 7.12 13.59
CA ASP A 81 -0.50 7.90 12.63
C ASP A 81 0.19 9.09 13.30
N GLN A 82 1.02 9.79 12.54
CA GLN A 82 1.75 10.98 13.02
C GLN A 82 0.86 12.16 13.46
N LYS A 83 -0.46 12.07 13.26
CA LYS A 83 -1.47 13.05 13.67
C LYS A 83 -2.42 12.48 14.74
N GLU A 84 -1.99 11.43 15.44
CA GLU A 84 -2.75 10.74 16.49
C GLU A 84 -4.06 10.10 16.00
N LYS A 85 -4.25 9.93 14.69
CA LYS A 85 -5.41 9.18 14.17
C LYS A 85 -5.21 7.71 14.50
N LYS A 86 -6.19 7.13 15.19
CA LYS A 86 -6.22 5.71 15.54
C LYS A 86 -6.40 4.82 14.30
N TRP A 87 -5.61 3.76 14.21
CA TRP A 87 -5.66 2.73 13.17
C TRP A 87 -5.80 1.35 13.81
N SER A 88 -6.82 0.59 13.42
CA SER A 88 -6.86 -0.84 13.78
C SER A 88 -5.93 -1.63 12.86
N MET A 89 -5.28 -2.65 13.41
CA MET A 89 -4.45 -3.58 12.63
C MET A 89 -5.23 -4.22 11.48
N LEU A 90 -6.54 -4.45 11.67
CA LEU A 90 -7.43 -4.95 10.62
C LEU A 90 -7.55 -3.98 9.44
N MET A 91 -7.67 -2.68 9.70
CA MET A 91 -7.78 -1.68 8.63
C MET A 91 -6.44 -1.47 7.94
N LEU A 92 -5.34 -1.51 8.69
CA LEU A 92 -4.00 -1.45 8.11
C LEU A 92 -3.74 -2.65 7.18
N SER A 93 -4.05 -3.88 7.62
CA SER A 93 -3.86 -5.09 6.80
C SER A 93 -4.82 -5.20 5.61
N SER A 94 -5.95 -4.49 5.66
CA SER A 94 -6.91 -4.43 4.56
C SER A 94 -6.60 -3.33 3.54
N SER A 95 -5.65 -2.46 3.84
CA SER A 95 -5.17 -1.42 2.93
C SER A 95 -4.32 -2.02 1.82
N ILE A 96 -4.28 -1.34 0.67
CA ILE A 96 -3.63 -1.88 -0.54
C ILE A 96 -2.34 -1.12 -0.79
N THR A 97 -1.23 -1.85 -0.81
CA THR A 97 0.08 -1.30 -1.19
C THR A 97 0.13 -1.11 -2.70
N ILE A 98 0.59 0.05 -3.14
CA ILE A 98 0.60 0.44 -4.55
C ILE A 98 1.99 0.81 -5.08
N GLY A 99 2.99 0.86 -4.21
CA GLY A 99 4.35 1.19 -4.58
C GLY A 99 5.28 1.19 -3.38
N ASN A 100 6.58 1.30 -3.65
CA ASN A 100 7.60 1.44 -2.62
C ASN A 100 8.67 2.45 -3.04
N ASN A 101 9.37 3.02 -2.05
CA ASN A 101 10.57 3.82 -2.32
C ASN A 101 11.84 2.96 -2.22
N ALA A 102 13.00 3.57 -2.49
CA ALA A 102 14.30 2.90 -2.43
C ALA A 102 14.69 2.40 -1.03
N SER A 103 14.15 3.03 0.02
CA SER A 103 14.37 2.61 1.41
C SER A 103 13.56 1.36 1.75
N GLY A 104 12.45 1.11 1.06
CA GLY A 104 11.52 0.00 1.35
C GLY A 104 10.22 0.46 2.00
N ASP A 105 10.01 1.77 2.17
CA ASP A 105 8.75 2.30 2.67
C ASP A 105 7.64 2.08 1.65
N LEU A 106 6.45 1.79 2.15
CA LEU A 106 5.32 1.43 1.32
C LEU A 106 4.39 2.62 1.13
N LEU A 107 4.05 2.91 -0.12
CA LEU A 107 2.93 3.79 -0.46
C LEU A 107 1.66 2.95 -0.57
N PHE A 108 0.61 3.34 0.12
CA PHE A 108 -0.63 2.56 0.15
C PHE A 108 -1.89 3.43 0.15
N ILE A 109 -3.01 2.82 -0.24
CA ILE A 109 -4.35 3.43 -0.23
C ILE A 109 -5.03 3.09 1.10
N ASP A 110 -5.46 4.12 1.83
CA ASP A 110 -6.22 3.98 3.07
C ASP A 110 -7.54 3.23 2.81
N ARG A 111 -7.73 2.08 3.45
CA ARG A 111 -8.97 1.31 3.32
C ARG A 111 -10.20 2.00 3.92
N HIS A 112 -10.04 2.94 4.86
CA HIS A 112 -11.17 3.63 5.49
C HIS A 112 -11.98 4.45 4.48
N ASP A 113 -11.32 5.08 3.52
CA ASP A 113 -11.97 5.93 2.51
C ASP A 113 -11.73 5.49 1.06
N GLY A 114 -10.77 4.56 0.83
CA GLY A 114 -10.40 4.04 -0.48
C GLY A 114 -9.77 5.09 -1.41
N LYS A 115 -9.27 6.21 -0.87
CA LYS A 115 -8.89 7.39 -1.64
C LYS A 115 -7.59 8.03 -1.16
N THR A 116 -7.38 8.14 0.15
CA THR A 116 -6.24 8.85 0.73
C THR A 116 -4.98 7.99 0.64
N LEU A 117 -3.85 8.60 0.31
CA LEU A 117 -2.56 7.92 0.31
C LEU A 117 -1.85 8.08 1.65
N TYR A 118 -1.26 6.99 2.13
CA TYR A 118 -0.40 6.96 3.31
C TYR A 118 0.93 6.33 2.95
N ILE A 119 1.93 6.66 3.76
CA ILE A 119 3.24 6.00 3.74
C ILE A 119 3.35 5.17 5.02
N PHE A 120 3.76 3.92 4.87
CA PHE A 120 4.16 3.05 5.97
C PHE A 120 5.69 2.94 5.97
N ARG A 121 6.32 3.35 7.07
CA ARG A 121 7.76 3.28 7.25
C ARG A 121 8.15 1.88 7.70
N HIS A 122 8.99 1.20 6.93
CA HIS A 122 9.23 -0.22 7.12
C HIS A 122 10.14 -0.53 8.32
N ASP A 123 10.90 0.47 8.77
CA ASP A 123 11.92 0.38 9.82
C ASP A 123 11.31 0.43 11.23
N ASP A 124 10.40 1.37 11.46
CA ASP A 124 9.79 1.61 12.76
C ASP A 124 8.28 1.33 12.81
N GLY A 125 7.66 1.04 11.66
CA GLY A 125 6.24 0.78 11.54
C GLY A 125 5.36 2.03 11.60
N SER A 126 5.95 3.22 11.51
CA SER A 126 5.24 4.50 11.56
C SER A 126 4.31 4.69 10.37
N LEU A 127 3.16 5.30 10.63
CA LEU A 127 2.18 5.67 9.61
C LEU A 127 2.20 7.17 9.35
N PHE A 128 2.35 7.54 8.09
CA PHE A 128 2.35 8.93 7.66
C PHE A 128 1.19 9.23 6.70
N LYS A 129 0.19 9.96 7.18
CA LYS A 129 -0.86 10.54 6.35
C LYS A 129 -0.31 11.61 5.39
N THR A 130 -0.50 11.41 4.10
CA THR A 130 -0.12 12.40 3.08
C THR A 130 -1.26 13.39 2.78
N LYS A 131 -0.96 14.47 2.06
CA LYS A 131 -1.95 15.39 1.46
C LYS A 131 -2.51 14.86 0.13
N TRP A 132 -2.00 13.71 -0.34
CA TRP A 132 -2.33 13.10 -1.62
C TRP A 132 -3.54 12.18 -1.53
N THR A 133 -4.27 12.13 -2.64
CA THR A 133 -5.33 11.17 -2.90
C THR A 133 -5.04 10.50 -4.23
N LEU A 134 -5.62 9.33 -4.49
CA LEU A 134 -5.52 8.66 -5.79
C LEU A 134 -5.91 9.58 -6.95
N SER A 135 -6.96 10.39 -6.78
CA SER A 135 -7.39 11.34 -7.82
C SER A 135 -6.36 12.44 -8.09
N LYS A 136 -5.71 12.99 -7.04
CA LYS A 136 -4.64 13.97 -7.20
C LYS A 136 -3.42 13.35 -7.85
N LEU A 137 -3.07 12.12 -7.45
CA LEU A 137 -1.96 11.36 -8.03
C LEU A 137 -2.16 11.16 -9.53
N ILE A 138 -3.30 10.57 -9.93
CA ILE A 138 -3.61 10.34 -11.35
C ILE A 138 -3.56 11.67 -12.11
N LYS A 139 -4.22 12.72 -11.61
CA LYS A 139 -4.23 14.02 -12.28
C LYS A 139 -2.81 14.58 -12.49
N ALA A 140 -1.94 14.50 -11.49
CA ALA A 140 -0.61 15.10 -11.55
C ALA A 140 0.37 14.35 -12.47
N TYR A 141 0.09 13.08 -12.81
CA TYR A 141 1.01 12.23 -13.56
C TYR A 141 0.39 11.61 -14.83
N SER A 142 -0.83 11.99 -15.21
CA SER A 142 -1.49 11.56 -16.46
C SER A 142 -1.40 12.59 -17.60
N GLU A 143 -0.74 13.72 -17.37
CA GLU A 143 -0.42 14.74 -18.39
C GLU A 143 0.95 14.44 -19.04
#